data_AF-A0AAX4FTQ1-F1
#
_entry.id   AF-A0AAX4FTQ1-F1
#
_cell.length_a   1.000
_cell.length_b   1.000
_cell.length_c   1.000
_cell.angle_alpha   90.00
_cell.angle_beta   90.00
_cell.angle_gamma   90.00
#
_symmetry.space_group_name_H-M   'P 1'
#
loop_
_entity.id
_entity.type
_entity.pdbx_description
1 polymer ?
#
loop_
_entity_poly.entity_id
_entity_poly.type
_entity_poly.pdbx_seq_one_letter_code
_entity_poly.pdbx_strand_id
1 'polypeptide(L)'
;MFLACHLFFGLVLGLALAGRTGERRLVGFAALGAVIPDLLDKPVGHILFAETLDSGRLFGHGLLFVFILLMAGLISHRRRGSFAVLAVAAGVFSHQILDAMWAMPVTWYFPLLGGYEPQEYVNYFGGALMAEVSSLSEWVFLAASAVIALAVTRGLPAAVIRVSAAILGLLALLSLVLFASGSPETVLMAGAGPVDYLLLAVTAAAGVIVVSRLQRGGLIQDGSAG
;
A
#
# COMPACT_ATOMS: atom_id res chain seq x y z
N MET A 1 6.91 5.22 2.15
CA MET A 1 6.49 5.15 0.72
C MET A 1 5.43 6.21 0.44
N PHE A 2 5.08 6.53 -0.81
CA PHE A 2 3.99 7.50 -1.09
C PHE A 2 2.68 6.83 -1.53
N LEU A 3 1.67 7.64 -1.89
CA LEU A 3 0.28 7.21 -1.98
C LEU A 3 0.06 6.14 -3.06
N ALA A 4 0.63 6.30 -4.25
CA ALA A 4 0.39 5.37 -5.35
C ALA A 4 1.02 3.99 -5.10
N CYS A 5 2.20 3.92 -4.47
CA CYS A 5 2.84 2.69 -4.03
C CYS A 5 1.95 1.90 -3.05
N HIS A 6 1.39 2.58 -2.06
CA HIS A 6 0.47 1.98 -1.09
C HIS A 6 -0.82 1.46 -1.74
N LEU A 7 -1.45 2.29 -2.58
CA LEU A 7 -2.64 1.89 -3.33
C LEU A 7 -2.36 0.65 -4.19
N PHE A 8 -1.24 0.66 -4.90
CA PHE A 8 -0.81 -0.43 -5.77
C PHE A 8 -0.64 -1.73 -4.99
N PHE A 9 0.08 -1.69 -3.86
CA PHE A 9 0.29 -2.89 -3.07
C PHE A 9 -1.01 -3.41 -2.44
N GLY A 10 -1.90 -2.51 -2.02
CA GLY A 10 -3.26 -2.88 -1.58
C GLY A 10 -4.07 -3.60 -2.66
N LEU A 11 -3.99 -3.16 -3.92
CA LEU A 11 -4.61 -3.85 -5.07
C LEU A 11 -3.99 -5.22 -5.33
N VAL A 12 -2.65 -5.33 -5.28
CA VAL A 12 -1.91 -6.59 -5.42
C VAL A 12 -2.33 -7.60 -4.35
N LEU A 13 -2.40 -7.16 -3.10
CA LEU A 13 -2.84 -7.98 -1.97
C LEU A 13 -4.30 -8.41 -2.14
N GLY A 14 -5.17 -7.47 -2.50
CA GLY A 14 -6.58 -7.73 -2.72
C GLY A 14 -6.84 -8.71 -3.86
N LEU A 15 -6.04 -8.68 -4.94
CA LEU A 15 -6.07 -9.69 -6.00
C LEU A 15 -5.65 -11.07 -5.51
N ALA A 16 -4.59 -11.14 -4.70
CA ALA A 16 -4.16 -12.41 -4.11
C ALA A 16 -5.22 -13.01 -3.18
N LEU A 17 -5.92 -12.16 -2.42
CA LEU A 17 -7.04 -12.58 -1.57
C LEU A 17 -8.25 -13.02 -2.41
N ALA A 18 -8.66 -12.21 -3.40
CA ALA A 18 -9.77 -12.52 -4.29
C ALA A 18 -9.56 -13.84 -5.03
N GLY A 19 -8.31 -14.18 -5.42
CA GLY A 19 -8.04 -15.46 -6.06
C GLY A 19 -8.00 -16.68 -5.16
N ARG A 20 -7.98 -16.49 -3.84
CA ARG A 20 -8.17 -17.58 -2.87
C ARG A 20 -9.61 -17.74 -2.44
N THR A 21 -10.37 -16.65 -2.35
CA THR A 21 -11.75 -16.66 -1.85
C THR A 21 -12.81 -16.68 -2.95
N GLY A 22 -12.45 -16.34 -4.19
CA GLY A 22 -13.38 -16.06 -5.29
C GLY A 22 -14.07 -14.70 -5.21
N GLU A 23 -13.84 -13.90 -4.15
CA GLU A 23 -14.55 -12.65 -3.92
C GLU A 23 -13.81 -11.43 -4.51
N ARG A 24 -14.22 -10.99 -5.71
CA ARG A 24 -13.62 -9.84 -6.42
C ARG A 24 -13.61 -8.54 -5.62
N ARG A 25 -14.59 -8.33 -4.75
CA ARG A 25 -14.74 -7.09 -3.94
C ARG A 25 -13.56 -6.88 -2.99
N LEU A 26 -12.85 -7.95 -2.61
CA LEU A 26 -11.69 -7.86 -1.71
C LEU A 26 -10.54 -7.04 -2.33
N VAL A 27 -10.47 -6.93 -3.66
CA VAL A 27 -9.52 -6.05 -4.36
C VAL A 27 -9.68 -4.60 -3.91
N GLY A 28 -10.91 -4.08 -3.95
CA GLY A 28 -11.21 -2.72 -3.53
C GLY A 28 -11.06 -2.51 -2.03
N PHE A 29 -11.47 -3.49 -1.21
CA PHE A 29 -11.34 -3.38 0.25
C PHE A 29 -9.89 -3.36 0.73
N ALA A 30 -9.01 -4.18 0.15
CA ALA A 30 -7.59 -4.15 0.48
C ALA A 30 -6.91 -2.85 0.01
N ALA A 31 -7.25 -2.37 -1.20
CA ALA A 31 -6.78 -1.08 -1.72
C ALA A 31 -7.22 0.09 -0.83
N LEU A 32 -8.48 0.10 -0.38
CA LEU A 32 -8.99 1.09 0.55
C LEU A 32 -8.22 1.03 1.88
N GLY A 33 -8.05 -0.16 2.44
CA GLY A 33 -7.28 -0.34 3.68
C GLY A 33 -5.84 0.17 3.56
N ALA A 34 -5.20 -0.02 2.42
CA ALA A 34 -3.83 0.42 2.18
C ALA A 34 -3.68 1.95 2.07
N VAL A 35 -4.76 2.73 1.98
CA VAL A 35 -4.70 4.20 1.85
C VAL A 35 -5.31 4.90 3.07
N ILE A 36 -6.19 4.22 3.82
CA ILE A 36 -6.87 4.78 4.99
C ILE A 36 -5.91 5.38 6.04
N PRO A 37 -4.79 4.75 6.44
CA PRO A 37 -3.93 5.28 7.51
C PRO A 37 -3.48 6.71 7.22
N ASP A 38 -3.02 6.98 6.01
CA ASP A 38 -2.61 8.30 5.55
C ASP A 38 -3.76 9.29 5.47
N LEU A 39 -4.92 8.87 4.94
CA LEU A 39 -6.10 9.72 4.84
C LEU A 39 -6.67 10.11 6.21
N LEU A 40 -6.42 9.31 7.23
CA LEU A 40 -6.81 9.61 8.61
C LEU A 40 -5.75 10.46 9.30
N ASP A 41 -4.53 9.96 9.37
CA ASP A 41 -3.53 10.53 10.27
C ASP A 41 -2.95 11.84 9.74
N LYS A 42 -2.78 12.01 8.41
CA LYS A 42 -2.20 13.25 7.87
C LYS A 42 -3.09 14.47 8.11
N PRO A 43 -4.41 14.45 7.81
CA PRO A 43 -5.29 15.57 8.15
C PRO A 43 -5.41 15.78 9.66
N VAL A 44 -5.54 14.70 10.43
CA VAL A 44 -5.68 14.80 11.90
C VAL A 44 -4.42 15.41 12.52
N GLY A 45 -3.24 14.97 12.10
CA GLY A 45 -1.96 15.46 12.60
C GLY A 45 -1.63 16.89 12.16
N HIS A 46 -1.65 17.15 10.86
CA HIS A 46 -1.15 18.41 10.29
C HIS A 46 -2.20 19.51 10.18
N ILE A 47 -3.49 19.22 10.44
CA ILE A 47 -4.55 20.24 10.45
C ILE A 47 -5.16 20.37 11.84
N LEU A 48 -5.62 19.27 12.46
CA LEU A 48 -6.31 19.35 13.75
C LEU A 48 -5.32 19.48 14.93
N PHE A 49 -4.18 18.80 14.87
CA PHE A 49 -3.15 18.80 15.91
C PHE A 49 -1.86 19.49 15.46
N ALA A 50 -1.95 20.43 14.53
CA ALA A 50 -0.80 21.12 13.94
C ALA A 50 0.05 21.87 14.99
N GLU A 51 -0.58 22.43 16.02
CA GLU A 51 0.14 23.19 17.06
C GLU A 51 0.71 22.30 18.18
N THR A 52 0.26 21.05 18.29
CA THR A 52 0.60 20.17 19.42
C THR A 52 1.44 18.96 19.03
N LEU A 53 1.13 18.33 17.89
CA LEU A 53 1.77 17.09 17.44
C LEU A 53 2.39 17.23 16.06
N ASP A 54 1.73 17.90 15.12
CA ASP A 54 2.14 18.05 13.72
C ASP A 54 2.70 16.77 13.07
N SER A 55 2.10 15.61 13.37
CA SER A 55 2.60 14.31 12.91
C SER A 55 1.57 13.57 12.07
N GLY A 56 1.95 13.14 10.86
CA GLY A 56 1.13 12.31 9.99
C GLY A 56 1.11 10.82 10.37
N ARG A 57 1.69 10.46 11.51
CA ARG A 57 1.82 9.08 12.00
C ARG A 57 1.21 9.01 13.40
N LEU A 58 -0.07 8.68 13.45
CA LEU A 58 -0.89 8.65 14.67
C LEU A 58 -1.55 7.27 14.80
N PHE A 59 -2.84 7.23 15.10
CA PHE A 59 -3.54 5.99 15.45
C PHE A 59 -3.73 5.07 14.24
N GLY A 60 -3.93 5.60 13.03
CA GLY A 60 -4.03 4.81 11.80
C GLY A 60 -2.75 4.00 11.51
N HIS A 61 -1.62 4.54 11.95
CA HIS A 61 -0.30 3.91 11.88
C HIS A 61 0.06 3.03 13.09
N GLY A 62 -0.86 2.83 14.04
CA GLY A 62 -0.65 1.97 15.22
C GLY A 62 -1.09 0.52 15.00
N LEU A 63 -0.42 -0.43 15.66
CA LEU A 63 -0.81 -1.86 15.69
C LEU A 63 -2.17 -2.06 16.37
N LEU A 64 -2.55 -1.19 17.30
CA LEU A 64 -3.88 -1.23 17.92
C LEU A 64 -4.99 -1.06 16.89
N PHE A 65 -4.80 -0.17 15.90
CA PHE A 65 -5.77 0.04 14.83
C PHE A 65 -5.91 -1.21 13.94
N VAL A 66 -4.78 -1.83 13.57
CA VAL A 66 -4.76 -3.13 12.87
C VAL A 66 -5.49 -4.19 13.69
N PHE A 67 -5.21 -4.28 14.99
CA PHE A 67 -5.82 -5.28 15.87
C PHE A 67 -7.35 -5.12 15.95
N ILE A 68 -7.85 -3.88 16.10
CA ILE A 68 -9.29 -3.60 16.13
C ILE A 68 -9.94 -4.04 14.81
N LEU A 69 -9.32 -3.72 13.65
CA LEU A 69 -9.83 -4.15 12.35
C LEU A 69 -9.79 -5.67 12.18
N LEU A 70 -8.74 -6.35 12.66
CA LEU A 70 -8.65 -7.80 12.64
C LEU A 70 -9.76 -8.44 13.49
N MET A 71 -10.02 -7.94 14.69
CA MET A 71 -11.10 -8.44 15.55
C MET A 71 -12.47 -8.19 14.93
N ALA A 72 -12.72 -6.98 14.43
CA ALA A 72 -13.96 -6.66 13.71
C ALA A 72 -14.14 -7.54 12.47
N GLY A 73 -13.06 -7.81 11.73
CA GLY A 73 -13.06 -8.68 10.57
C GLY A 73 -13.33 -10.13 10.91
N LEU A 74 -12.72 -10.67 11.96
CA LEU A 74 -12.98 -12.03 12.42
C LEU A 74 -14.41 -12.21 12.90
N ILE A 75 -14.96 -11.22 13.62
CA ILE A 75 -16.36 -11.21 14.05
C ILE A 75 -17.29 -11.15 12.83
N SER A 76 -17.01 -10.27 11.87
CA SER A 76 -17.78 -10.14 10.62
C SER A 76 -17.78 -11.43 9.82
N HIS A 77 -16.61 -12.07 9.67
CA HIS A 77 -16.48 -13.33 8.97
C HIS A 77 -17.27 -14.46 9.67
N ARG A 78 -17.16 -14.58 10.99
CA ARG A 78 -17.90 -15.60 11.74
C ARG A 78 -19.42 -15.41 11.70
N ARG A 79 -19.90 -14.17 11.69
CA ARG A 79 -21.34 -13.86 11.74
C ARG A 79 -22.01 -13.78 10.37
N ARG A 80 -21.26 -13.38 9.34
CA ARG A 80 -21.80 -13.01 8.01
C ARG A 80 -21.05 -13.65 6.85
N GLY A 81 -20.01 -14.45 7.10
CA GLY A 81 -19.15 -15.04 6.07
C GLY A 81 -18.27 -14.05 5.30
N SER A 82 -18.33 -12.75 5.60
CA SER A 82 -17.67 -11.71 4.79
C SER A 82 -16.20 -11.51 5.17
N PHE A 83 -15.32 -11.49 4.16
CA PHE A 83 -13.89 -11.19 4.31
C PHE A 83 -13.55 -9.70 4.14
N ALA A 84 -14.53 -8.84 3.86
CA ALA A 84 -14.30 -7.43 3.50
C ALA A 84 -13.43 -6.68 4.52
N VAL A 85 -13.79 -6.75 5.82
CA VAL A 85 -13.05 -6.05 6.88
C VAL A 85 -11.68 -6.68 7.12
N LEU A 86 -11.52 -7.99 6.92
CA LEU A 86 -10.21 -8.64 6.97
C LEU A 86 -9.31 -8.17 5.81
N ALA A 87 -9.87 -7.96 4.62
CA ALA A 87 -9.13 -7.39 3.50
C ALA A 87 -8.71 -5.93 3.79
N VAL A 88 -9.58 -5.12 4.40
CA VAL A 88 -9.22 -3.77 4.87
C VAL A 88 -8.07 -3.85 5.90
N ALA A 89 -8.18 -4.73 6.89
CA ALA A 89 -7.12 -4.92 7.90
C ALA A 89 -5.78 -5.31 7.27
N ALA A 90 -5.80 -6.20 6.27
CA ALA A 90 -4.62 -6.61 5.54
C ALA A 90 -4.00 -5.43 4.74
N GLY A 91 -4.85 -4.59 4.12
CA GLY A 91 -4.42 -3.35 3.48
C GLY A 91 -3.73 -2.39 4.46
N VAL A 92 -4.39 -2.10 5.59
CA VAL A 92 -3.84 -1.22 6.65
C VAL A 92 -2.51 -1.74 7.17
N PHE A 93 -2.41 -3.05 7.44
CA PHE A 93 -1.15 -3.64 7.89
C PHE A 93 -0.06 -3.54 6.83
N SER A 94 -0.39 -3.76 5.56
CA SER A 94 0.57 -3.60 4.47
C SER A 94 1.10 -2.17 4.35
N HIS A 95 0.25 -1.17 4.62
CA HIS A 95 0.65 0.23 4.67
C HIS A 95 1.70 0.47 5.75
N GLN A 96 1.44 0.01 6.98
CA GLN A 96 2.39 0.16 8.09
C GLN A 96 3.74 -0.53 7.83
N ILE A 97 3.74 -1.65 7.08
CA ILE A 97 4.97 -2.32 6.67
C ILE A 97 5.73 -1.50 5.62
N LEU A 98 5.03 -0.94 4.62
CA LEU A 98 5.65 -0.11 3.59
C LEU A 98 6.16 1.24 4.11
N ASP A 99 5.60 1.72 5.21
CA ASP A 99 6.10 2.89 5.93
C ASP A 99 7.11 2.55 7.03
N ALA A 100 7.54 1.29 7.10
CA ALA A 100 8.55 0.82 8.04
C ALA A 100 8.24 1.24 9.48
N MET A 101 6.98 1.14 9.90
CA MET A 101 6.51 1.64 11.21
C MET A 101 7.25 1.05 12.41
N TRP A 102 7.96 -0.08 12.24
CA TRP A 102 8.89 -0.61 13.24
C TRP A 102 10.00 0.36 13.63
N ALA A 103 10.34 1.33 12.79
CA ALA A 103 11.31 2.39 13.10
C ALA A 103 10.73 3.50 14.00
N MET A 104 9.42 3.55 14.19
CA MET A 104 8.73 4.49 15.10
C MET A 104 7.96 3.71 16.18
N PRO A 105 8.66 3.02 17.10
CA PRO A 105 8.03 2.07 18.01
C PRO A 105 7.01 2.72 18.96
N VAL A 106 7.23 3.97 19.40
CA VAL A 106 6.28 4.68 20.27
C VAL A 106 4.91 4.80 19.60
N THR A 107 4.87 5.29 18.36
CA THR A 107 3.65 5.38 17.55
C THR A 107 3.09 4.00 17.22
N TRP A 108 3.95 3.06 16.80
CA TRP A 108 3.47 1.76 16.32
C TRP A 108 2.84 0.91 17.43
N TYR A 109 3.38 0.99 18.65
CA TYR A 109 2.87 0.30 19.83
C TYR A 109 1.99 1.18 20.74
N PHE A 110 1.63 2.40 20.32
CA PHE A 110 0.75 3.27 21.09
C PHE A 110 -0.54 2.53 21.50
N PRO A 111 -1.01 2.65 22.78
CA PRO A 111 -0.50 3.51 23.85
C PRO A 111 0.54 2.84 24.79
N LEU A 112 1.05 1.66 24.45
CA LEU A 112 1.83 0.82 25.38
C LEU A 112 3.23 1.38 25.68
N LEU A 113 3.84 2.07 24.72
CA LEU A 113 5.21 2.58 24.84
C LEU A 113 5.30 4.10 25.13
N GLY A 114 4.16 4.78 25.29
CA GLY A 114 4.13 6.22 25.56
C GLY A 114 3.06 6.97 24.76
N GLY A 115 3.04 8.30 24.90
CA GLY A 115 2.23 9.21 24.08
C GLY A 115 2.88 9.48 22.73
N TYR A 116 2.11 10.03 21.78
CA TYR A 116 2.66 10.47 20.49
C TYR A 116 3.70 11.58 20.70
N GLU A 117 4.77 11.50 19.93
CA GLU A 117 5.85 12.50 19.95
C GLU A 117 5.55 13.60 18.92
N PRO A 118 5.67 14.89 19.29
CA PRO A 118 5.56 15.99 18.35
C PRO A 118 6.64 15.92 17.27
N GLN A 119 6.26 16.27 16.05
CA GLN A 119 7.14 16.51 14.92
C GLN A 119 7.06 17.99 14.55
N GLU A 120 7.94 18.46 13.66
CA GLU A 120 7.87 19.81 13.12
C GLU A 120 8.02 19.76 11.60
N TYR A 121 7.02 20.24 10.87
CA TYR A 121 7.06 20.33 9.42
C TYR A 121 6.80 21.75 8.93
N VAL A 122 7.66 22.21 8.01
CA VAL A 122 7.40 23.41 7.23
C VAL A 122 6.68 23.01 5.94
N ASN A 123 5.44 23.46 5.77
CA ASN A 123 4.63 23.22 4.57
C ASN A 123 4.53 21.72 4.19
N TYR A 124 4.10 20.89 5.15
CA TYR A 124 4.00 19.44 4.96
C TYR A 124 3.30 19.04 3.66
N PHE A 125 2.09 19.55 3.42
CA PHE A 125 1.30 19.13 2.25
C PHE A 125 1.95 19.51 0.93
N GLY A 126 2.56 20.70 0.83
CA GLY A 126 3.29 21.10 -0.36
C GLY A 126 4.52 20.23 -0.61
N GLY A 127 5.30 19.93 0.44
CA GLY A 127 6.46 19.05 0.35
C GLY A 127 6.08 17.63 -0.04
N ALA A 128 5.07 17.05 0.62
CA ALA A 128 4.57 15.70 0.35
C ALA A 128 4.03 15.58 -1.08
N LEU A 129 3.26 16.56 -1.56
CA LEU A 129 2.77 16.58 -2.93
C LEU A 129 3.93 16.64 -3.94
N MET A 130 4.93 17.50 -3.69
CA MET A 130 6.09 17.60 -4.57
C MET A 130 6.90 16.31 -4.59
N ALA A 131 7.09 15.66 -3.44
CA ALA A 131 7.79 14.37 -3.35
C ALA A 131 7.05 13.26 -4.12
N GLU A 132 5.72 13.20 -4.02
CA GLU A 132 4.89 12.24 -4.78
C GLU A 132 5.04 12.46 -6.30
N VAL A 133 4.82 13.68 -6.79
CA VAL A 133 4.83 13.93 -8.25
C VAL A 133 6.22 13.91 -8.88
N SER A 134 7.27 14.13 -8.08
CA SER A 134 8.66 14.04 -8.54
C SER A 134 9.23 12.61 -8.52
N SER A 135 8.54 11.67 -7.87
CA SER A 135 8.98 10.28 -7.77
C SER A 135 8.51 9.46 -8.97
N LEU A 136 9.45 8.99 -9.81
CA LEU A 136 9.13 8.17 -10.98
C LEU A 136 8.40 6.87 -10.61
N SER A 137 8.76 6.26 -9.48
CA SER A 137 8.12 5.04 -8.97
C SER A 137 6.62 5.20 -8.73
N GLU A 138 6.18 6.35 -8.21
CA GLU A 138 4.75 6.61 -7.93
C GLU A 138 3.93 6.67 -9.23
N TRP A 139 4.47 7.24 -10.30
CA TRP A 139 3.82 7.21 -11.62
C TRP A 139 3.71 5.79 -12.19
N VAL A 140 4.74 4.97 -12.01
CA VAL A 140 4.72 3.56 -12.42
C VAL A 140 3.67 2.79 -11.64
N PHE A 141 3.60 2.97 -10.31
CA PHE A 141 2.60 2.31 -9.47
C PHE A 141 1.18 2.79 -9.74
N LEU A 142 0.98 4.08 -10.01
CA LEU A 142 -0.33 4.62 -10.38
C LEU A 142 -0.81 4.01 -11.71
N ALA A 143 0.05 3.95 -12.72
CA ALA A 143 -0.27 3.32 -14.00
C ALA A 143 -0.57 1.82 -13.84
N ALA A 144 0.22 1.11 -13.06
CA ALA A 144 0.01 -0.32 -12.78
C ALA A 144 -1.28 -0.57 -11.98
N SER A 145 -1.62 0.33 -11.05
CA SER A 145 -2.89 0.31 -10.31
C SER A 145 -4.09 0.45 -11.25
N ALA A 146 -4.01 1.37 -12.22
CA ALA A 146 -5.04 1.53 -13.25
C ALA A 146 -5.18 0.27 -14.12
N VAL A 147 -4.06 -0.36 -14.50
CA VAL A 147 -4.08 -1.64 -15.24
C VAL A 147 -4.79 -2.72 -14.43
N ILE A 148 -4.49 -2.88 -13.14
CA ILE A 148 -5.17 -3.84 -12.27
C ILE A 148 -6.67 -3.55 -12.20
N ALA A 149 -7.04 -2.30 -11.89
CA ALA A 149 -8.45 -1.92 -11.74
C ALA A 149 -9.25 -2.15 -13.03
N LEU A 150 -8.69 -1.78 -14.19
CA LEU A 150 -9.32 -1.98 -15.49
C LEU A 150 -9.36 -3.47 -15.88
N ALA A 151 -8.30 -4.24 -15.62
CA ALA A 151 -8.28 -5.67 -15.90
C ALA A 151 -9.37 -6.41 -15.09
N VAL A 152 -9.59 -6.05 -13.83
CA VAL A 152 -10.61 -6.66 -12.97
C VAL A 152 -12.03 -6.26 -13.37
N THR A 153 -12.23 -5.02 -13.83
CA THR A 153 -13.58 -4.48 -14.10
C THR A 153 -14.06 -4.70 -15.53
N ARG A 154 -13.16 -4.58 -16.51
CA ARG A 154 -13.50 -4.58 -17.94
C ARG A 154 -12.69 -5.58 -18.75
N GLY A 155 -11.70 -6.23 -18.14
CA GLY A 155 -10.67 -6.96 -18.87
C GLY A 155 -9.72 -6.02 -19.61
N LEU A 156 -8.53 -6.52 -19.94
CA LEU A 156 -7.55 -5.79 -20.74
C LEU A 156 -6.86 -6.74 -21.72
N PRO A 157 -6.35 -6.23 -22.86
CA PRO A 157 -5.54 -7.03 -23.76
C PRO A 157 -4.30 -7.57 -23.05
N ALA A 158 -3.96 -8.84 -23.31
CA ALA A 158 -2.78 -9.48 -22.72
C ALA A 158 -1.47 -8.71 -22.96
N ALA A 159 -1.37 -7.96 -24.06
CA ALA A 159 -0.23 -7.09 -24.35
C ALA A 159 -0.05 -5.98 -23.30
N VAL A 160 -1.14 -5.33 -22.86
CA VAL A 160 -1.10 -4.27 -21.84
C VAL A 160 -0.64 -4.83 -20.50
N ILE A 161 -1.19 -5.99 -20.11
CA ILE A 161 -0.82 -6.69 -18.86
C ILE A 161 0.68 -7.07 -18.89
N ARG A 162 1.18 -7.58 -20.02
CA ARG A 162 2.61 -7.92 -20.18
C ARG A 162 3.52 -6.69 -20.08
N VAL A 163 3.16 -5.60 -20.75
CA VAL A 163 3.94 -4.36 -20.71
C VAL A 163 3.98 -3.82 -19.28
N SER A 164 2.85 -3.80 -18.57
CA SER A 164 2.81 -3.41 -17.17
C SER A 164 3.72 -4.26 -16.28
N ALA A 165 3.66 -5.60 -16.42
CA ALA A 165 4.55 -6.50 -15.69
C ALA A 165 6.04 -6.28 -16.04
N ALA A 166 6.38 -6.00 -17.30
CA ALA A 166 7.76 -5.73 -17.70
C ALA A 166 8.29 -4.42 -17.08
N ILE A 167 7.47 -3.36 -17.06
CA ILE A 167 7.83 -2.07 -16.44
C ILE A 167 8.04 -2.25 -14.93
N LEU A 168 7.15 -2.98 -14.25
CA LEU A 168 7.31 -3.32 -12.83
C LEU A 168 8.58 -4.14 -12.58
N GLY A 169 8.90 -5.10 -13.47
CA GLY A 169 10.13 -5.88 -13.38
C GLY A 169 11.39 -5.01 -13.50
N LEU A 170 11.39 -4.06 -14.43
CA LEU A 170 12.48 -3.09 -14.57
C LEU A 170 12.61 -2.21 -13.33
N LEU A 171 11.49 -1.70 -12.79
CA LEU A 171 11.48 -0.94 -11.55
C LEU A 171 12.05 -1.76 -10.38
N ALA A 172 11.67 -3.04 -10.26
CA ALA A 172 12.18 -3.92 -9.21
C ALA A 172 13.70 -4.11 -9.32
N LEU A 173 14.21 -4.39 -10.52
CA LEU A 173 15.64 -4.57 -10.76
C LEU A 173 16.43 -3.28 -10.49
N LEU A 174 15.96 -2.14 -10.98
CA LEU A 174 16.61 -0.85 -10.75
C LEU A 174 16.66 -0.52 -9.25
N SER A 175 15.55 -0.75 -8.54
CA SER A 175 15.48 -0.53 -7.09
C SER A 175 16.45 -1.44 -6.32
N LEU A 176 16.58 -2.71 -6.72
CA LEU A 176 17.58 -3.62 -6.11
C LEU A 176 19.02 -3.16 -6.36
N VAL A 177 19.32 -2.66 -7.56
CA VAL A 177 20.65 -2.13 -7.89
C VAL A 177 20.96 -0.93 -7.00
N LEU A 178 20.03 0.03 -6.88
CA LEU A 178 20.20 1.22 -6.02
C LEU A 178 20.35 0.87 -4.54
N PHE A 179 19.60 -0.12 -4.07
CA PHE A 179 19.76 -0.66 -2.71
C PHE A 179 21.16 -1.26 -2.53
N ALA A 180 21.59 -2.13 -3.44
CA ALA A 180 22.88 -2.83 -3.35
C ALA A 180 24.09 -1.89 -3.47
N SER A 181 23.97 -0.81 -4.25
CA SER A 181 25.00 0.22 -4.35
C SER A 181 25.03 1.20 -3.18
N GLY A 182 24.04 1.14 -2.27
CA GLY A 182 23.89 2.12 -1.20
C GLY A 182 23.73 3.54 -1.74
N SER A 183 23.11 3.68 -2.92
CA SER A 183 22.97 4.97 -3.57
C SER A 183 22.13 5.93 -2.72
N PRO A 184 22.47 7.23 -2.71
CA PRO A 184 21.62 8.25 -2.10
C PRO A 184 20.30 8.40 -2.88
N GLU A 185 19.47 9.37 -2.49
CA GLU A 185 18.22 9.66 -3.20
C GLU A 185 18.43 9.90 -4.71
N THR A 186 17.43 9.51 -5.49
CA THR A 186 17.43 9.60 -6.96
C THR A 186 16.05 9.97 -7.46
N VAL A 187 15.92 10.25 -8.76
CA VAL A 187 14.62 10.47 -9.42
C VAL A 187 13.63 9.31 -9.26
N LEU A 188 14.12 8.12 -8.89
CA LEU A 188 13.24 6.97 -8.70
C LEU A 188 12.26 7.20 -7.56
N MET A 189 12.71 7.86 -6.49
CA MET A 189 11.88 8.24 -5.35
C MET A 189 12.58 9.35 -4.55
N ALA A 190 11.88 10.47 -4.39
CA ALA A 190 12.35 11.62 -3.63
C ALA A 190 12.52 11.26 -2.15
N GLY A 191 13.63 11.68 -1.53
CA GLY A 191 13.92 11.40 -0.12
C GLY A 191 14.20 9.93 0.21
N ALA A 192 14.40 9.07 -0.79
CA ALA A 192 14.59 7.64 -0.57
C ALA A 192 15.95 7.30 0.04
N GLY A 193 15.91 6.44 1.06
CA GLY A 193 17.07 5.74 1.59
C GLY A 193 17.17 4.27 1.11
N PRO A 194 18.17 3.52 1.60
CA PRO A 194 18.36 2.12 1.21
C PRO A 194 17.14 1.23 1.50
N VAL A 195 16.52 1.39 2.67
CA VAL A 195 15.33 0.61 3.05
C VAL A 195 14.17 0.88 2.08
N ASP A 196 14.02 2.13 1.64
CA ASP A 196 12.98 2.50 0.68
C ASP A 196 13.19 1.81 -0.67
N TYR A 197 14.42 1.77 -1.18
CA TYR A 197 14.73 1.05 -2.41
C TYR A 197 14.48 -0.46 -2.30
N LEU A 198 14.75 -1.05 -1.13
CA LEU A 198 14.41 -2.45 -0.89
C LEU A 198 12.88 -2.67 -0.89
N LEU A 199 12.12 -1.79 -0.24
CA LEU A 199 10.66 -1.87 -0.21
C LEU A 199 10.04 -1.64 -1.60
N LEU A 200 10.57 -0.71 -2.39
CA LEU A 200 10.19 -0.50 -3.78
C LEU A 200 10.43 -1.76 -4.62
N ALA A 201 11.60 -2.39 -4.47
CA ALA A 201 11.93 -3.62 -5.17
C ALA A 201 10.95 -4.75 -4.85
N VAL A 202 10.67 -4.97 -3.56
CA VAL A 202 9.73 -6.00 -3.09
C VAL A 202 8.31 -5.73 -3.60
N THR A 203 7.86 -4.48 -3.53
CA THR A 203 6.53 -4.06 -3.98
C THR A 203 6.36 -4.29 -5.49
N ALA A 204 7.34 -3.84 -6.28
CA ALA A 204 7.32 -4.02 -7.72
C ALA A 204 7.39 -5.51 -8.11
N ALA A 205 8.23 -6.31 -7.45
CA ALA A 205 8.33 -7.75 -7.68
C ALA A 205 7.04 -8.51 -7.34
N ALA A 206 6.39 -8.19 -6.22
CA ALA A 206 5.07 -8.72 -5.88
C ALA A 206 4.03 -8.38 -6.96
N GLY A 207 4.09 -7.14 -7.46
CA GLY A 207 3.34 -6.65 -8.60
C GLY A 207 3.50 -7.52 -9.86
N VAL A 208 4.74 -7.81 -10.26
CA VAL A 208 5.04 -8.69 -11.41
C VAL A 208 4.36 -10.04 -11.24
N ILE A 209 4.52 -10.67 -10.08
CA ILE A 209 3.96 -12.01 -9.81
C ILE A 209 2.44 -12.01 -9.98
N VAL A 210 1.75 -11.02 -9.44
CA VAL A 210 0.28 -10.94 -9.48
C VAL A 210 -0.23 -10.53 -10.87
N VAL A 211 0.35 -9.51 -11.48
CA VAL A 211 -0.05 -9.04 -12.82
C VAL A 211 0.18 -10.13 -13.88
N SER A 212 1.28 -10.89 -13.81
CA SER A 212 1.52 -12.02 -14.71
C SER A 212 0.58 -13.21 -14.50
N ARG A 213 -0.12 -13.30 -13.37
CA ARG A 213 -1.18 -14.31 -13.16
C ARG A 213 -2.52 -13.87 -13.74
N LEU A 214 -2.81 -12.56 -13.79
CA LEU A 214 -3.99 -12.03 -14.52
C LEU A 214 -3.95 -12.44 -16.00
N GLN A 215 -2.77 -12.35 -16.63
CA GLN A 215 -2.59 -12.77 -18.02
C GLN A 215 -2.99 -14.24 -18.27
N ARG A 216 -2.76 -15.11 -17.29
CA ARG A 216 -3.04 -16.55 -17.40
C ARG A 216 -4.50 -16.91 -17.09
N GLY A 217 -5.37 -15.93 -16.84
CA GLY A 217 -6.76 -16.15 -16.42
C GLY A 217 -6.90 -16.82 -15.05
N GLY A 218 -5.81 -16.89 -14.27
CA GLY A 218 -5.70 -17.81 -13.13
C GLY A 218 -6.10 -17.23 -11.78
N LEU A 219 -6.58 -15.98 -11.70
CA LEU A 219 -6.81 -15.32 -10.42
C LEU A 219 -8.28 -15.19 -10.03
N ILE A 220 -9.25 -15.17 -10.95
CA ILE A 220 -10.66 -15.11 -10.54
C ILE A 220 -11.49 -15.94 -11.51
N GLN A 221 -11.56 -17.25 -11.24
CA GLN A 221 -12.55 -18.09 -11.87
C GLN A 221 -13.91 -17.70 -11.31
N ASP A 222 -14.79 -17.18 -12.16
CA ASP A 222 -16.16 -16.86 -11.76
C ASP A 222 -16.82 -18.15 -11.27
N GLY A 223 -17.22 -18.16 -9.99
CA GLY A 223 -18.01 -19.22 -9.39
C GLY A 223 -19.47 -19.22 -9.89
N SER A 224 -19.68 -19.07 -11.19
CA SER A 224 -21.00 -19.20 -11.83
C SER A 224 -21.20 -20.64 -12.33
N ALA A 225 -21.04 -21.61 -11.44
CA ALA A 225 -21.48 -22.98 -11.62
C ALA A 225 -21.89 -23.54 -10.25
N GLY A 226 -23.19 -23.51 -9.97
CA GLY A 226 -23.81 -23.96 -8.73
C GLY A 226 -25.20 -23.38 -8.58
#